data_AF-A0AAD8BXD4-F1
#
_entry.id   AF-A0AAD8BXD4-F1
#
_cell.length_a   1.000
_cell.length_b   1.000
_cell.length_c   1.000
_cell.angle_alpha   90.00
_cell.angle_beta   90.00
_cell.angle_gamma   90.00
#
_symmetry.space_group_name_H-M   'P 1'
#
loop_
_entity.id
_entity.type
_entity.pdbx_description
1 polymer ?
#
loop_
_entity_poly.entity_id
_entity_poly.type
_entity_poly.pdbx_seq_one_letter_code
_entity_poly.pdbx_strand_id
1 'polypeptide(L)'
;MVQIIVQIPTEGKECKEWAIVELQGDLETRHPVPLNHNFIGDLHFTHQDAPVLIIGHHILQGKVISLEKPLAVLTKCSEANDSIISAEDTSSLSHAAHRSSYQVKAIIKRKILFKTRPKPIIAHVPKKL
;
A
#
# COMPACT_ATOMS: atom_id res chain seq x y z
N MET A 1 -1.02 4.28 -14.25
CA MET A 1 -0.85 2.97 -13.56
C MET A 1 -0.71 3.27 -12.08
N VAL A 2 -1.61 2.76 -11.23
CA VAL A 2 -1.67 3.11 -9.80
C VAL A 2 -1.35 1.88 -8.95
N GLN A 3 -0.50 2.06 -7.94
CA GLN A 3 -0.14 1.05 -6.96
C GLN A 3 -0.40 1.58 -5.56
N ILE A 4 -1.17 0.83 -4.78
CA ILE A 4 -1.51 1.14 -3.39
C ILE A 4 -0.96 0.02 -2.52
N ILE A 5 -0.27 0.37 -1.44
CA ILE A 5 0.29 -0.61 -0.52
C ILE A 5 -0.68 -0.81 0.63
N VAL A 6 -1.01 -2.06 0.94
CA VAL A 6 -1.92 -2.42 2.03
C VAL A 6 -1.23 -3.37 3.00
N GLN A 7 -1.34 -3.07 4.30
CA GLN A 7 -0.88 -3.98 5.35
C GLN A 7 -1.90 -5.10 5.51
N ILE A 8 -1.45 -6.34 5.46
CA ILE A 8 -2.29 -7.49 5.79
C ILE A 8 -2.27 -7.64 7.33
N PRO A 9 -3.43 -7.84 7.97
CA PRO A 9 -3.47 -8.20 9.39
C PRO A 9 -2.68 -9.50 9.59
N THR A 10 -1.55 -9.43 10.27
CA THR A 10 -0.76 -10.59 10.68
C THR A 10 -0.50 -10.49 12.17
N GLU A 11 -1.10 -11.37 12.95
CA GLU A 11 -0.81 -11.49 14.38
C GLU A 11 0.52 -12.22 14.59
N GLY A 12 1.39 -11.67 15.45
CA GLY A 12 2.52 -12.40 16.02
C GLY A 12 3.77 -12.62 15.17
N LYS A 13 3.95 -11.96 14.01
CA LYS A 13 5.20 -12.05 13.23
C LYS A 13 6.09 -10.83 13.44
N GLU A 14 7.40 -11.06 13.61
CA GLU A 14 8.43 -10.00 13.68
C GLU A 14 8.47 -9.16 12.39
N CYS A 15 8.23 -9.79 11.23
CA CYS A 15 8.13 -9.11 9.94
C CYS A 15 6.69 -9.16 9.40
N LYS A 16 6.11 -7.99 9.16
CA LYS A 16 4.74 -7.84 8.65
C LYS A 16 4.66 -8.29 7.19
N GLU A 17 3.53 -8.87 6.82
CA GLU A 17 3.22 -9.18 5.42
C GLU A 17 2.34 -8.08 4.82
N TRP A 18 2.78 -7.48 3.72
CA TRP A 18 2.03 -6.45 3.01
C TRP A 18 1.63 -6.97 1.61
N ALA A 19 0.65 -6.34 1.00
CA ALA A 19 0.27 -6.59 -0.39
C ALA A 19 0.24 -5.29 -1.20
N ILE A 20 0.35 -5.42 -2.51
CA ILE A 20 0.15 -4.33 -3.46
C ILE A 20 -1.23 -4.50 -4.09
N VAL A 21 -2.05 -3.46 -4.07
CA VAL A 21 -3.21 -3.31 -4.94
C VAL A 21 -2.76 -2.56 -6.19
N GLU A 22 -2.89 -3.19 -7.35
CA GLU A 22 -2.45 -2.67 -8.63
C GLU A 22 -3.65 -2.41 -9.54
N LEU A 23 -3.77 -1.17 -9.99
CA LEU A 23 -4.88 -0.67 -10.80
C LEU A 23 -4.35 -0.19 -12.15
N GLN A 24 -4.93 -0.70 -13.23
CA GLN A 24 -4.64 -0.21 -14.57
C GLN A 24 -5.48 1.04 -14.88
N GLY A 25 -4.81 2.19 -14.94
CA GLY A 25 -5.42 3.49 -15.14
C GLY A 25 -4.88 4.49 -14.13
N ASP A 26 -5.66 5.53 -13.88
CA ASP A 26 -5.37 6.63 -12.96
C ASP A 26 -6.50 6.78 -11.94
N LEU A 27 -6.14 7.23 -10.73
CA LEU A 27 -7.08 7.47 -9.64
C LEU A 27 -7.37 8.98 -9.57
N GLU A 28 -8.56 9.38 -10.00
CA GLU A 28 -8.94 10.78 -10.08
C GLU A 28 -9.85 11.18 -8.91
N THR A 29 -9.60 12.37 -8.36
CA THR A 29 -10.45 13.01 -7.37
C THR A 29 -11.15 14.22 -7.98
N ARG A 30 -12.43 14.45 -7.62
CA ARG A 30 -13.20 15.60 -8.12
C ARG A 30 -12.62 16.95 -7.71
N HIS A 31 -11.94 16.97 -6.57
CA HIS A 31 -11.21 18.12 -6.04
C HIS A 31 -9.78 17.69 -5.76
N PRO A 32 -8.78 18.58 -5.90
CA PRO A 32 -7.38 18.28 -5.63
C PRO A 32 -7.14 18.17 -4.12
N VAL A 33 -7.66 17.10 -3.53
CA VAL A 33 -7.49 16.76 -2.11
C VAL A 33 -6.42 15.67 -2.03
N PRO A 34 -5.47 15.78 -1.09
CA PRO A 34 -4.51 14.70 -0.87
C PRO A 34 -5.27 13.41 -0.54
N LEU A 35 -4.93 12.31 -1.23
CA LEU A 35 -5.57 11.00 -1.01
C LEU A 35 -5.19 10.34 0.33
N ASN A 36 -4.18 10.88 1.00
CA ASN A 36 -3.67 10.36 2.26
C ASN A 36 -4.78 10.38 3.33
N HIS A 37 -5.01 9.23 3.98
CA HIS A 37 -6.03 9.05 5.02
C HIS A 37 -7.49 9.23 4.57
N ASN A 38 -7.74 9.39 3.26
CA ASN A 38 -9.10 9.49 2.75
C ASN A 38 -9.66 8.13 2.38
N PHE A 39 -10.96 7.95 2.61
CA PHE A 39 -11.68 6.78 2.14
C PHE A 39 -11.83 6.82 0.62
N ILE A 40 -11.25 5.84 -0.06
CA ILE A 40 -11.28 5.74 -1.53
C ILE A 40 -12.36 4.75 -1.99
N GLY A 41 -12.64 3.73 -1.19
CA GLY A 41 -13.57 2.67 -1.54
C GLY A 41 -13.39 1.40 -0.73
N ASP A 42 -14.16 0.38 -1.10
CA ASP A 42 -14.21 -0.89 -0.39
C ASP A 42 -13.57 -2.02 -1.20
N LEU A 43 -12.69 -2.78 -0.54
CA LEU A 43 -12.10 -4.00 -1.09
C LEU A 43 -12.75 -5.21 -0.43
N HIS A 44 -13.48 -5.98 -1.23
CA HIS A 44 -14.18 -7.20 -0.80
C HIS A 44 -13.55 -8.45 -1.43
N PHE A 45 -13.66 -9.58 -0.75
CA PHE A 45 -13.37 -10.89 -1.31
C PHE A 45 -14.66 -11.67 -1.45
N THR A 46 -14.88 -12.25 -2.63
CA THR A 46 -16.00 -13.17 -2.87
C THR A 46 -15.75 -14.51 -2.19
N HIS A 47 -16.78 -15.37 -2.12
CA HIS A 47 -16.65 -16.75 -1.61
C HIS A 47 -15.64 -17.62 -2.38
N GLN A 48 -15.20 -17.18 -3.57
CA GLN A 48 -14.20 -17.85 -4.39
C GLN A 48 -12.81 -17.19 -4.28
N ASP A 49 -12.57 -16.38 -3.23
CA ASP A 49 -11.35 -15.59 -3.02
C ASP A 49 -11.00 -14.62 -4.16
N ALA A 50 -11.96 -14.30 -5.02
CA ALA A 50 -11.78 -13.29 -6.06
C ALA A 50 -11.99 -11.89 -5.46
N PRO A 51 -10.99 -10.99 -5.56
CA PRO A 51 -11.08 -9.64 -5.02
C PRO A 51 -11.95 -8.74 -5.90
N VAL A 52 -12.80 -7.94 -5.26
CA VAL A 52 -13.71 -6.98 -5.87
C VAL A 52 -13.48 -5.64 -5.20
N LEU A 53 -13.15 -4.63 -6.00
CA LEU A 53 -12.90 -3.27 -5.51
C LEU A 53 -14.00 -2.34 -5.99
N ILE A 54 -14.59 -1.61 -5.05
CA ILE A 54 -15.67 -0.66 -5.29
C ILE A 54 -15.12 0.74 -5.02
N ILE A 55 -15.05 1.58 -6.05
CA ILE A 55 -14.59 2.98 -5.96
C ILE A 55 -15.67 3.87 -6.56
N GLY A 56 -16.33 4.68 -5.72
CA GLY A 56 -17.44 5.51 -6.14
C GLY A 56 -18.55 4.68 -6.82
N HIS A 57 -18.82 4.95 -8.09
CA HIS A 57 -19.84 4.23 -8.90
C HIS A 57 -19.25 3.08 -9.73
N HIS A 58 -17.99 2.72 -9.52
CA HIS A 58 -17.30 1.70 -10.28
C HIS A 58 -17.07 0.43 -9.46
N ILE A 59 -17.23 -0.71 -10.12
CA ILE A 59 -16.83 -2.02 -9.62
C ILE A 59 -15.73 -2.60 -10.51
N LEU A 60 -14.64 -3.03 -9.87
CA LEU A 60 -13.51 -3.66 -10.51
C LEU A 60 -13.39 -5.10 -10.02
N GLN A 61 -13.26 -6.04 -10.95
CA GLN A 61 -12.99 -7.44 -10.64
C GLN A 61 -11.50 -7.69 -10.80
N GLY A 62 -10.88 -8.20 -9.75
CA GLY A 62 -9.45 -8.43 -9.69
C GLY A 62 -9.08 -9.90 -9.54
N LYS A 63 -7.79 -10.15 -9.38
CA LYS A 63 -7.24 -11.46 -9.05
C LYS A 63 -6.02 -11.31 -8.13
N VAL A 64 -5.85 -12.23 -7.19
CA VAL A 64 -4.61 -12.33 -6.40
C VAL A 64 -3.55 -13.06 -7.21
N ILE A 65 -2.36 -12.47 -7.30
CA ILE A 65 -1.21 -13.00 -8.03
C ILE A 65 -0.03 -13.12 -7.07
N SER A 66 0.58 -14.30 -7.01
CA SER A 66 1.84 -14.50 -6.31
C SER A 66 2.98 -13.92 -7.14
N LEU A 67 3.87 -13.16 -6.50
CA LEU A 67 5.05 -12.61 -7.15
C LEU A 67 6.14 -13.69 -7.22
N GLU A 68 6.74 -13.87 -8.40
CA GLU A 68 7.92 -14.75 -8.56
C GLU A 68 9.11 -14.24 -7.74
N LYS A 69 9.23 -12.91 -7.65
CA LYS A 69 10.26 -12.22 -6.87
C LYS A 69 9.57 -11.36 -5.81
N PRO A 70 9.55 -11.79 -4.54
CA PRO A 70 9.01 -11.00 -3.44
C PRO A 70 9.73 -9.64 -3.33
N LEU A 71 9.00 -8.62 -2.90
CA LEU A 71 9.54 -7.26 -2.72
C LEU A 71 9.69 -6.95 -1.23
N ALA A 72 10.79 -6.28 -0.86
CA ALA A 72 10.97 -5.75 0.49
C ALA A 72 10.51 -4.29 0.53
N VAL A 73 9.72 -3.95 1.55
CA VAL A 73 9.35 -2.55 1.82
C VAL A 73 10.39 -1.97 2.77
N LEU A 74 11.10 -0.95 2.28
CA LEU A 74 12.17 -0.28 3.02
C LEU A 74 11.73 1.12 3.41
N THR A 75 12.00 1.50 4.66
CA THR A 75 11.91 2.90 5.09
C THR A 75 13.32 3.41 5.33
N LYS A 76 13.67 4.53 4.69
CA LYS A 76 14.93 5.22 4.95
C LYS A 76 14.91 5.77 6.38
N CYS A 77 15.91 5.43 7.18
CA CYS A 77 16.14 6.05 8.46
C CYS A 77 16.87 7.38 8.21
N SER A 78 16.19 8.49 8.43
CA SER A 78 16.83 9.81 8.47
C SER A 78 17.43 10.00 9.85
N GLU A 79 18.72 10.28 9.94
CA GLU A 79 19.44 10.62 11.18
C GLU A 79 19.00 12.00 11.71
N ALA A 80 17.72 12.15 12.07
CA ALA A 80 17.19 13.40 12.60
C ALA A 80 16.91 13.36 14.11
N ASN A 81 17.00 12.21 14.78
CA ASN A 81 16.59 12.07 16.19
C ASN A 81 17.51 11.19 17.07
N ASP A 82 18.76 10.94 16.69
CA ASP A 82 19.73 10.24 17.57
C ASP A 82 20.72 11.19 18.26
N SER A 83 20.45 12.49 18.22
CA SER A 83 21.17 13.47 19.03
C SER A 83 20.58 13.52 20.43
N ILE A 84 20.82 12.49 21.26
CA ILE A 84 20.93 12.54 22.73
C ILE A 84 21.54 11.20 23.15
N ILE A 85 22.64 11.25 23.92
CA ILE A 85 23.57 10.18 24.34
C ILE A 85 24.67 9.98 23.30
N SER A 86 25.94 10.35 23.49
CA SER A 86 26.70 10.77 24.67
C SER A 86 27.92 11.52 24.16
N ALA A 87 28.03 12.81 24.48
CA ALA A 87 29.09 13.68 23.99
C ALA A 87 30.31 13.62 24.90
N GLU A 88 31.08 12.53 24.89
CA GLU A 88 32.45 12.50 25.44
C GLU A 88 33.28 11.44 24.69
N ASP A 89 33.88 11.81 23.55
CA ASP A 89 35.34 11.66 23.37
C ASP A 89 35.85 12.21 22.04
N THR A 90 37.12 12.62 22.10
CA THR A 90 37.73 13.67 21.29
C THR A 90 38.37 13.15 19.99
N SER A 91 38.41 14.01 18.97
CA SER A 91 39.35 14.00 17.83
C SER A 91 39.28 12.84 16.81
N SER A 92 38.46 13.00 15.78
CA SER A 92 38.86 12.65 14.39
C SER A 92 38.02 13.43 13.37
N LEU A 93 38.72 14.21 12.55
CA LEU A 93 38.17 15.07 11.52
C LEU A 93 37.63 14.25 10.33
N SER A 94 36.49 14.72 9.82
CA SER A 94 36.15 14.82 8.39
C SER A 94 35.80 13.58 7.57
N HIS A 95 35.06 12.60 8.09
CA HIS A 95 34.16 11.76 7.28
C HIS A 95 32.98 11.27 8.12
N ALA A 96 32.12 12.18 8.61
CA ALA A 96 30.77 11.80 9.01
C ALA A 96 29.99 11.44 7.74
N ALA A 97 30.33 10.29 7.16
CA ALA A 97 29.62 9.70 6.05
C ALA A 97 28.16 9.60 6.49
N HIS A 98 27.27 10.37 5.86
CA HIS A 98 25.83 10.24 6.01
C HIS A 98 25.47 8.76 5.95
N ARG A 99 25.28 8.12 7.11
CA ARG A 99 25.12 6.67 7.18
C ARG A 99 23.65 6.38 6.92
N SER A 100 23.28 6.42 5.63
CA SER A 100 21.93 6.09 5.20
C SER A 100 21.63 4.64 5.56
N SER A 101 20.87 4.43 6.64
CA SER A 101 20.36 3.13 7.03
C SER A 101 18.92 2.97 6.56
N TYR A 102 18.51 1.73 6.31
CA TYR A 102 17.17 1.39 5.87
C TYR A 102 16.61 0.30 6.77
N GLN A 103 15.38 0.48 7.24
CA GLN A 103 14.66 -0.52 7.99
C GLN A 103 13.71 -1.28 7.08
N VAL A 104 13.76 -2.62 7.12
CA VAL A 104 12.77 -3.48 6.46
C VAL A 104 11.47 -3.42 7.27
N LYS A 105 10.40 -2.90 6.68
CA LYS A 105 9.07 -2.82 7.32
C LYS A 105 8.23 -4.07 7.07
N ALA A 106 8.31 -4.61 5.85
CA ALA A 106 7.47 -5.72 5.43
C ALA A 106 8.02 -6.44 4.20
N ILE A 107 7.53 -7.65 3.95
CA ILE A 107 7.72 -8.38 2.70
C ILE A 107 6.40 -8.48 1.95
N ILE A 108 6.44 -8.20 0.66
CA ILE A 108 5.31 -8.33 -0.27
C ILE A 108 5.54 -9.58 -1.12
N LYS A 109 4.70 -10.59 -0.92
CA LYS A 109 4.76 -11.86 -1.67
C LYS A 109 3.67 -11.97 -2.74
N ARG A 110 2.59 -11.19 -2.60
CA ARG A 110 1.42 -11.24 -3.46
C ARG A 110 0.95 -9.84 -3.81
N LYS A 111 0.29 -9.71 -4.97
CA LYS A 111 -0.42 -8.50 -5.38
C LYS A 111 -1.87 -8.80 -5.75
N ILE A 112 -2.74 -7.82 -5.58
CA ILE A 112 -4.14 -7.82 -5.99
C ILE A 112 -4.20 -7.00 -7.27
N LEU A 113 -4.39 -7.66 -8.41
CA LEU A 113 -4.37 -7.01 -9.72
C LEU A 113 -5.78 -6.74 -10.24
N PHE A 114 -6.07 -5.48 -10.58
CA PHE A 114 -7.27 -5.03 -11.27
C PHE A 114 -6.89 -4.50 -12.67
N LYS A 115 -6.92 -5.39 -13.66
CA LYS A 115 -6.52 -5.11 -15.06
C LYS A 115 -7.68 -4.84 -16.02
N THR A 116 -8.92 -5.06 -15.57
CA THR A 116 -10.11 -4.90 -16.43
C THR A 116 -10.68 -3.50 -16.31
N ARG A 117 -11.35 -3.02 -17.37
CA ARG A 117 -12.06 -1.74 -17.36
C ARG A 117 -13.07 -1.69 -16.20
N PRO A 118 -13.13 -0.59 -15.44
CA PRO A 118 -14.14 -0.42 -14.39
C PRO A 118 -15.56 -0.53 -14.96
N LYS A 119 -16.41 -1.34 -14.33
CA LYS A 119 -17.82 -1.49 -14.70
C LYS A 119 -18.67 -0.52 -13.87
N PRO A 120 -19.71 0.10 -14.43
CA PRO A 120 -20.66 0.88 -13.64
C PRO A 120 -21.47 -0.04 -12.72
N ILE A 121 -21.81 0.44 -11.53
CA ILE A 121 -22.74 -0.25 -10.62
C ILE A 121 -24.17 0.00 -11.11
N ILE A 122 -24.86 -1.08 -11.50
CA ILE A 122 -26.27 -1.04 -11.91
C ILE A 122 -27.11 -1.47 -10.72
N ALA A 123 -27.74 -0.52 -10.03
CA ALA A 123 -28.72 -0.84 -8.99
C ALA A 123 -30.08 -1.13 -9.64
N HIS A 124 -30.59 -2.37 -9.51
CA HIS A 124 -32.00 -2.64 -9.77
C HIS A 124 -32.80 -2.19 -8.54
N VAL A 125 -33.22 -0.92 -8.54
CA VAL A 125 -34.16 -0.43 -7.54
C VAL A 125 -35.56 -0.94 -7.93
N PRO A 126 -36.26 -1.71 -7.07
CA PRO A 126 -37.63 -2.11 -7.34
C PRO A 126 -38.47 -0.85 -7.55
N LYS A 127 -39.20 -0.78 -8.68
CA LYS A 127 -40.20 0.29 -8.85
C LYS A 127 -41.23 0.09 -7.75
N LYS A 128 -41.46 1.11 -6.93
CA LYS A 128 -42.63 1.14 -6.04
C LYS A 128 -43.86 0.93 -6.92
N LEU A 129 -44.62 -0.12 -6.62
CA LEU A 129 -45.98 -0.33 -7.12
C LEU A 129 -46.90 0.75 -6.56
#